data_AF-A0A4R4JGS1-F1
#
_entry.id   AF-A0A4R4JGS1-F1
#
_cell.length_a   1.000
_cell.length_b   1.000
_cell.length_c   1.000
_cell.angle_alpha   90.00
_cell.angle_beta   90.00
_cell.angle_gamma   90.00
#
_symmetry.space_group_name_H-M   'P 1'
#
loop_
_entity.id
_entity.type
_entity.pdbx_description
1 polymer ?
#
loop_
_entity_poly.entity_id
_entity_poly.type
_entity_poly.pdbx_seq_one_letter_code
_entity_poly.pdbx_strand_id
1 'polypeptide(L)'
;MHQEGEPVSDIIEEFDVIGIGFGPGNISLAVSLEEKQTTDSVLFLESNTAPDWQPEMLLAGSDIQHNPLRDFVTPRNPISPYGFLSYLKSENRLFEYLNLGLEFALRKDYARYVRWVARHFDRWVSYGETAITITLDSTFSDRYRIETSLGRSLRAKVVSFGPGRTPYIPPQFEQCHSSRIVHFTRVTSTLSQWQTESHLTSVAVIGNSQSAIELILDLSSRYPHLRIHNIFRGYSYQLKDVSPFTEHIYFPEFVDEFYQLNIEQQKALTRELWRSNYSSADHDVIKMLYIKLYEQKLDGRERITLHNMTDISRVTENKSGIEIYYKNKISDKVRKLQVDGVILATGFKNMGNEENQERNHPLLFNVADHFKRREDGSLHVARDYCLESNDKPLSPFFLNGLCESTHGFGDAGSFSLLSIRSWLIAEKIEHFLTNQVQKPQHG
;
A
#
# COMPACT_ATOMS: atom_id res chain seq x y z
N MET A 1 -38.97 22.51 -34.03
CA MET A 1 -39.05 22.03 -32.63
C MET A 1 -37.75 21.33 -32.31
N HIS A 2 -36.76 22.09 -31.86
CA HIS A 2 -35.59 21.52 -31.20
C HIS A 2 -36.01 21.25 -29.76
N GLN A 3 -35.93 19.99 -29.33
CA GLN A 3 -36.02 19.65 -27.91
C GLN A 3 -34.73 20.16 -27.26
N GLU A 4 -34.86 21.24 -26.51
CA GLU A 4 -33.89 21.63 -25.49
C GLU A 4 -33.76 20.46 -24.52
N GLY A 5 -32.54 19.94 -24.39
CA GLY A 5 -32.23 18.96 -23.35
C GLY A 5 -32.45 19.60 -21.99
N GLU A 6 -33.22 18.94 -21.14
CA GLU A 6 -33.37 19.31 -19.74
C GLU A 6 -31.98 19.42 -19.08
N PRO A 7 -31.74 20.44 -18.23
CA PRO A 7 -30.51 20.50 -17.46
C PRO A 7 -30.48 19.30 -16.52
N VAL A 8 -29.50 18.40 -16.72
CA VAL A 8 -29.15 17.37 -15.74
C VAL A 8 -28.93 18.11 -14.42
N SER A 9 -29.71 17.79 -13.39
CA SER A 9 -29.73 18.56 -12.14
C SER A 9 -28.32 18.74 -11.56
N ASP A 10 -27.88 19.99 -11.45
CA ASP A 10 -26.61 20.47 -10.85
C ASP A 10 -26.50 20.22 -9.32
N ILE A 11 -27.22 19.22 -8.77
CA ILE A 11 -27.18 18.92 -7.34
C ILE A 11 -25.95 18.05 -7.08
N ILE A 12 -24.86 18.71 -6.70
CA ILE A 12 -23.63 18.06 -6.23
C ILE A 12 -23.82 17.75 -4.74
N GLU A 13 -23.83 16.47 -4.38
CA GLU A 13 -23.85 16.02 -3.00
C GLU A 13 -22.55 16.47 -2.31
N GLU A 14 -22.67 17.15 -1.16
CA GLU A 14 -21.54 17.73 -0.43
C GLU A 14 -21.31 16.99 0.90
N PHE A 15 -20.04 16.70 1.17
CA PHE A 15 -19.58 16.10 2.42
C PHE A 15 -18.52 16.97 3.11
N ASP A 16 -18.50 16.94 4.44
CA ASP A 16 -17.42 17.57 5.20
C ASP A 16 -16.09 16.87 4.92
N VAL A 17 -16.08 15.54 4.88
CA VAL A 17 -14.89 14.73 4.59
C VAL A 17 -15.19 13.71 3.51
N ILE A 18 -14.41 13.72 2.42
CA ILE A 18 -14.34 12.59 1.49
C ILE A 18 -12.98 11.90 1.59
N GLY A 19 -12.99 10.60 1.89
CA GLY A 19 -11.81 9.77 1.85
C GLY A 19 -11.70 8.99 0.54
N ILE A 20 -10.51 8.98 -0.08
CA ILE A 20 -10.22 8.21 -1.28
C ILE A 20 -9.51 6.93 -0.88
N GLY A 21 -10.16 5.79 -1.11
CA GLY A 21 -9.78 4.48 -0.60
C GLY A 21 -10.29 4.23 0.82
N PHE A 22 -10.53 2.98 1.17
CA PHE A 22 -10.91 2.55 2.52
C PHE A 22 -10.02 1.39 3.01
N GLY A 23 -8.71 1.53 2.76
CA GLY A 23 -7.67 0.73 3.38
C GLY A 23 -7.29 1.20 4.78
N PRO A 24 -6.23 0.62 5.40
CA PRO A 24 -5.87 0.87 6.79
C PRO A 24 -5.76 2.35 7.21
N GLY A 25 -5.23 3.22 6.36
CA GLY A 25 -5.13 4.65 6.67
C GLY A 25 -6.49 5.30 6.91
N ASN A 26 -7.44 5.09 6.00
CA ASN A 26 -8.78 5.70 6.10
C ASN A 26 -9.70 4.95 7.07
N ILE A 27 -9.49 3.65 7.30
CA ILE A 27 -10.14 2.94 8.42
C ILE A 27 -9.71 3.56 9.76
N SER A 28 -8.41 3.77 9.96
CA SER A 28 -7.87 4.42 11.15
C SER A 28 -8.40 5.85 11.31
N LEU A 29 -8.57 6.60 10.20
CA LEU A 29 -9.20 7.92 10.24
C LEU A 29 -10.68 7.85 10.65
N ALA A 30 -11.46 6.91 10.11
CA ALA A 30 -12.85 6.72 10.51
C ALA A 30 -12.97 6.46 12.02
N VAL A 31 -12.09 5.63 12.57
CA VAL A 31 -12.02 5.38 14.02
C VAL A 31 -11.71 6.65 14.80
N SER A 32 -10.74 7.45 14.37
CA SER A 32 -10.41 8.72 15.03
C SER A 32 -11.53 9.76 14.94
N LEU A 33 -12.23 9.86 13.80
CA LEU A 33 -13.37 10.77 13.63
C LEU A 33 -14.54 10.38 14.52
N GLU A 34 -14.82 9.08 14.67
CA GLU A 34 -15.87 8.55 15.55
C GLU A 34 -15.54 8.79 17.02
N GLU A 35 -14.33 8.45 17.47
CA GLU A 35 -13.94 8.66 18.88
C GLU A 35 -13.94 10.14 19.27
N LYS A 36 -13.67 11.04 18.31
CA LYS A 36 -13.73 12.50 18.51
C LYS A 36 -15.12 13.10 18.31
N GLN A 37 -16.05 12.39 17.66
CA GLN A 37 -17.33 12.93 17.23
C GLN A 37 -17.17 14.18 16.37
N THR A 38 -16.20 14.15 15.43
CA THR A 38 -15.80 15.33 14.64
C THR A 38 -16.88 15.81 13.67
N THR A 39 -17.51 14.90 12.93
CA THR A 39 -18.63 15.17 12.01
C THR A 39 -19.28 13.85 11.60
N ASP A 40 -20.58 13.89 11.29
CA ASP A 40 -21.32 12.77 10.71
C ASP A 40 -21.35 12.82 9.16
N SER A 41 -20.91 13.93 8.55
CA SER A 41 -20.90 14.14 7.09
C SER A 41 -19.61 13.60 6.47
N VAL A 42 -19.49 12.28 6.44
CA VAL A 42 -18.30 11.55 5.97
C VAL A 42 -18.66 10.55 4.89
N LEU A 43 -17.83 10.51 3.83
CA LEU A 43 -17.91 9.48 2.79
C LEU A 43 -16.52 8.97 2.41
N PHE A 44 -16.31 7.67 2.45
CA PHE A 44 -15.15 6.99 1.90
C PHE A 44 -15.52 6.27 0.62
N LEU A 45 -14.71 6.43 -0.43
CA LEU A 45 -14.89 5.74 -1.71
C LEU A 45 -13.89 4.58 -1.80
N GLU A 46 -14.38 3.34 -1.92
CA GLU A 46 -13.56 2.13 -2.00
C GLU A 46 -13.83 1.35 -3.28
N SER A 47 -12.79 1.10 -4.07
CA SER A 47 -12.91 0.37 -5.34
C SER A 47 -13.30 -1.09 -5.15
N ASN A 48 -12.87 -1.73 -4.07
CA ASN A 48 -13.26 -3.10 -3.76
C ASN A 48 -14.71 -3.14 -3.29
N THR A 49 -15.39 -4.25 -3.56
CA THR A 49 -16.80 -4.47 -3.16
C THR A 49 -16.97 -4.80 -1.67
N ALA A 50 -15.87 -4.94 -0.94
CA ALA A 50 -15.84 -5.23 0.49
C ALA A 50 -14.51 -4.75 1.10
N PRO A 51 -14.45 -4.53 2.43
CA PRO A 51 -13.19 -4.17 3.08
C PRO A 51 -12.25 -5.38 3.10
N ASP A 52 -11.08 -5.21 2.48
CA ASP A 52 -10.04 -6.22 2.45
C ASP A 52 -8.65 -5.62 2.54
N TRP A 53 -7.71 -6.37 3.13
CA TRP A 53 -6.33 -5.91 3.31
C TRP A 53 -5.37 -6.95 2.75
N GLN A 54 -4.71 -6.55 1.65
CA GLN A 54 -3.75 -7.38 0.92
C GLN A 54 -4.27 -8.80 0.60
N PRO A 55 -5.47 -8.97 0.02
CA PRO A 55 -6.08 -10.29 -0.21
C PRO A 55 -5.18 -11.24 -1.01
N GLU A 56 -4.40 -10.67 -1.93
CA GLU A 56 -3.54 -11.39 -2.86
C GLU A 56 -2.27 -11.97 -2.19
N MET A 57 -1.97 -11.53 -0.96
CA MET A 57 -0.82 -11.95 -0.15
C MET A 57 -1.22 -12.63 1.16
N LEU A 58 -2.45 -13.12 1.27
CA LEU A 58 -2.92 -13.97 2.39
C LEU A 58 -2.40 -15.42 2.23
N LEU A 59 -1.08 -15.55 2.14
CA LEU A 59 -0.38 -16.81 1.98
C LEU A 59 -0.43 -17.64 3.27
N ALA A 60 -0.36 -18.96 3.14
CA ALA A 60 -0.42 -19.85 4.29
C ALA A 60 0.81 -19.66 5.19
N GLY A 61 0.58 -19.45 6.49
CA GLY A 61 1.64 -19.34 7.49
C GLY A 61 2.35 -17.98 7.55
N SER A 62 1.96 -17.01 6.74
CA SER A 62 2.54 -15.66 6.83
C SER A 62 1.95 -14.87 8.00
N ASP A 63 2.77 -14.00 8.59
CA ASP A 63 2.40 -13.09 9.66
C ASP A 63 2.42 -11.61 9.21
N ILE A 64 2.15 -10.72 10.15
CA ILE A 64 2.12 -9.27 9.94
C ILE A 64 3.45 -8.56 10.23
N GLN A 65 4.47 -9.27 10.72
CA GLN A 65 5.83 -8.75 10.98
C GLN A 65 5.93 -7.55 11.95
N HIS A 66 4.92 -7.32 12.79
CA HIS A 66 4.93 -6.29 13.83
C HIS A 66 4.03 -6.69 14.99
N ASN A 67 4.24 -6.06 16.15
CA ASN A 67 3.41 -6.28 17.32
C ASN A 67 1.94 -5.95 16.99
N PRO A 68 0.99 -6.89 17.16
CA PRO A 68 -0.41 -6.69 16.78
C PRO A 68 -1.14 -5.62 17.60
N LEU A 69 -0.55 -5.12 18.68
CA LEU A 69 -1.05 -3.98 19.45
C LEU A 69 -0.63 -2.64 18.87
N ARG A 70 0.24 -2.60 17.85
CA ARG A 70 0.37 -1.43 16.97
C ARG A 70 -0.78 -1.45 15.97
N ASP A 71 -2.01 -1.46 16.47
CA ASP A 71 -3.23 -1.52 15.67
C ASP A 71 -3.80 -0.12 15.38
N PHE A 72 -5.06 -0.02 14.92
CA PHE A 72 -5.71 1.25 14.61
C PHE A 72 -5.87 2.21 15.80
N VAL A 73 -5.76 1.74 17.03
CA VAL A 73 -6.16 2.50 18.22
C VAL A 73 -5.29 2.28 19.45
N THR A 74 -4.86 1.05 19.73
CA THR A 74 -4.30 0.62 21.01
C THR A 74 -3.13 1.48 21.50
N PRO A 75 -2.16 1.91 20.66
CA PRO A 75 -1.07 2.77 21.12
C PRO A 75 -1.54 4.14 21.64
N ARG A 76 -2.71 4.61 21.19
CA ARG A 76 -3.32 5.88 21.59
C ARG A 76 -4.40 5.69 22.66
N ASN A 77 -5.25 4.67 22.50
CA ASN A 77 -6.43 4.41 23.32
C ASN A 77 -6.63 2.89 23.51
N PRO A 78 -5.99 2.28 24.54
CA PRO A 78 -6.05 0.83 24.74
C PRO A 78 -7.40 0.31 25.23
N ILE A 79 -8.35 1.19 25.61
CA ILE A 79 -9.71 0.81 26.00
C ILE A 79 -10.71 0.96 24.85
N SER A 80 -10.25 1.35 23.65
CA SER A 80 -11.09 1.48 22.47
C SER A 80 -11.77 0.16 22.13
N PRO A 81 -13.06 0.16 21.74
CA PRO A 81 -13.71 -1.04 21.27
C PRO A 81 -13.09 -1.57 19.98
N TYR A 82 -12.34 -0.75 19.23
CA TYR A 82 -11.80 -1.10 17.92
C TYR A 82 -10.42 -1.76 17.94
N GLY A 83 -9.83 -2.03 19.12
CA GLY A 83 -8.51 -2.63 19.23
C GLY A 83 -8.47 -4.14 18.91
N PHE A 84 -7.28 -4.66 18.61
CA PHE A 84 -7.09 -6.07 18.24
C PHE A 84 -7.49 -7.04 19.35
N LEU A 85 -7.23 -6.70 20.62
CA LEU A 85 -7.68 -7.50 21.77
C LEU A 85 -9.20 -7.47 21.92
N SER A 86 -9.85 -6.34 21.63
CA SER A 86 -11.30 -6.19 21.62
C SER A 86 -11.94 -7.07 20.53
N TYR A 87 -11.35 -7.12 19.34
CA TYR A 87 -11.71 -8.06 18.27
C TYR A 87 -11.56 -9.52 18.70
N LEU A 88 -10.41 -9.91 19.25
CA LEU A 88 -10.22 -11.29 19.71
C LEU A 88 -11.19 -11.68 20.81
N LYS A 89 -11.54 -10.74 21.70
CA LYS A 89 -12.53 -10.95 22.75
C LYS A 89 -13.93 -11.11 22.19
N SER A 90 -14.34 -10.28 21.23
CA SER A 90 -15.68 -10.35 20.62
C SER A 90 -15.88 -11.63 19.80
N GLU A 91 -14.82 -12.16 19.20
CA GLU A 91 -14.81 -13.45 18.49
C GLU A 91 -14.64 -14.67 19.42
N ASN A 92 -14.60 -14.48 20.74
CA ASN A 92 -14.35 -15.52 21.75
C ASN A 92 -13.05 -16.32 21.51
N ARG A 93 -12.02 -15.68 20.94
CA ARG A 93 -10.74 -16.28 20.56
C ARG A 93 -9.53 -15.74 21.34
N LEU A 94 -9.75 -14.81 22.28
CA LEU A 94 -8.65 -14.18 23.04
C LEU A 94 -7.79 -15.20 23.79
N PHE A 95 -8.39 -16.11 24.57
CA PHE A 95 -7.63 -17.12 25.31
C PHE A 95 -6.90 -18.11 24.39
N GLU A 96 -7.50 -18.48 23.26
CA GLU A 96 -6.86 -19.32 22.25
C GLU A 96 -5.64 -18.61 21.66
N TYR A 97 -5.78 -17.34 21.29
CA TYR A 97 -4.69 -16.53 20.75
C TYR A 97 -3.51 -16.42 21.74
N LEU A 98 -3.79 -16.15 23.02
CA LEU A 98 -2.76 -16.07 24.06
C LEU A 98 -1.99 -17.39 24.26
N ASN A 99 -2.60 -18.53 23.91
CA ASN A 99 -1.97 -19.84 23.98
C ASN A 99 -1.13 -20.21 22.74
N LEU A 100 -1.27 -19.48 21.61
CA LEU A 100 -0.54 -19.80 20.38
C LEU A 100 0.98 -19.65 20.52
N GLY A 101 1.44 -18.74 21.40
CA GLY A 101 2.87 -18.45 21.57
C GLY A 101 3.53 -17.85 20.32
N LEU A 102 2.75 -17.31 19.38
CA LEU A 102 3.26 -16.59 18.22
C LEU A 102 3.64 -15.17 18.64
N GLU A 103 4.79 -14.71 18.15
CA GLU A 103 5.24 -13.33 18.36
C GLU A 103 4.34 -12.33 17.59
N PHE A 104 4.02 -12.66 16.34
CA PHE A 104 3.16 -11.85 15.47
C PHE A 104 1.92 -12.62 15.05
N ALA A 105 0.80 -11.90 14.89
CA ALA A 105 -0.45 -12.50 14.45
C ALA A 105 -0.33 -12.98 12.99
N LEU A 106 -0.96 -14.11 12.68
CA LEU A 106 -1.08 -14.58 11.30
C LEU A 106 -1.78 -13.52 10.45
N ARG A 107 -1.25 -13.25 9.25
CA ARG A 107 -1.75 -12.20 8.34
C ARG A 107 -3.24 -12.39 8.03
N LYS A 108 -3.68 -13.64 7.87
CA LYS A 108 -5.09 -14.00 7.64
C LYS A 108 -6.02 -13.62 8.81
N ASP A 109 -5.53 -13.67 10.05
CA ASP A 109 -6.33 -13.31 11.22
C ASP A 109 -6.36 -11.80 11.41
N TYR A 110 -5.23 -11.14 11.17
CA TYR A 110 -5.17 -9.68 11.18
C TYR A 110 -5.99 -9.05 10.03
N ALA A 111 -6.05 -9.67 8.84
CA ALA A 111 -6.95 -9.24 7.77
C ALA A 111 -8.43 -9.34 8.17
N ARG A 112 -8.81 -10.34 8.99
CA ARG A 112 -10.16 -10.43 9.58
C ARG A 112 -10.39 -9.31 10.59
N TYR A 113 -9.41 -9.00 11.42
CA TYR A 113 -9.45 -7.83 12.31
C TYR A 113 -9.67 -6.52 11.52
N VAL A 114 -8.91 -6.29 10.44
CA VAL A 114 -9.09 -5.10 9.58
C VAL A 114 -10.53 -5.03 9.05
N ARG A 115 -11.04 -6.14 8.51
CA ARG A 115 -12.41 -6.23 8.01
C ARG A 115 -13.44 -6.00 9.11
N TRP A 116 -13.19 -6.52 10.31
CA TRP A 116 -14.05 -6.38 11.47
C TRP A 116 -14.16 -4.90 11.90
N VAL A 117 -13.03 -4.17 11.98
CA VAL A 117 -13.05 -2.73 12.29
C VAL A 117 -13.75 -1.96 11.18
N ALA A 118 -13.39 -2.19 9.92
CA ALA A 118 -13.97 -1.49 8.77
C ALA A 118 -15.50 -1.54 8.74
N ARG A 119 -16.09 -2.70 9.06
CA ARG A 119 -17.55 -2.91 9.06
C ARG A 119 -18.32 -2.06 10.07
N HIS A 120 -17.68 -1.55 11.12
CA HIS A 120 -18.32 -0.61 12.05
C HIS A 120 -18.67 0.73 11.37
N PHE A 121 -18.03 1.01 10.24
CA PHE A 121 -18.12 2.26 9.52
C PHE A 121 -18.77 2.10 8.13
N ASP A 122 -19.43 0.98 7.83
CA ASP A 122 -20.09 0.74 6.54
C ASP A 122 -21.04 1.89 6.13
N ARG A 123 -21.65 2.56 7.11
CA ARG A 123 -22.53 3.74 6.91
C ARG A 123 -21.82 4.93 6.24
N TRP A 124 -20.50 5.02 6.35
CA TRP A 124 -19.67 6.08 5.78
C TRP A 124 -18.96 5.64 4.51
N VAL A 125 -19.22 4.44 3.98
CA VAL A 125 -18.41 3.88 2.88
C VAL A 125 -19.28 3.53 1.69
N SER A 126 -18.83 3.92 0.49
CA SER A 126 -19.34 3.38 -0.76
C SER A 126 -18.33 2.39 -1.34
N TYR A 127 -18.67 1.10 -1.23
CA TYR A 127 -17.89 0.00 -1.79
C TYR A 127 -18.22 -0.24 -3.27
N GLY A 128 -17.25 -0.73 -4.03
CA GLY A 128 -17.37 -0.91 -5.48
C GLY A 128 -17.39 0.41 -6.26
N GLU A 129 -16.96 1.50 -5.62
CA GLU A 129 -16.99 2.84 -6.19
C GLU A 129 -15.60 3.46 -6.20
N THR A 130 -15.09 3.68 -7.40
CA THR A 130 -13.74 4.20 -7.63
C THR A 130 -13.81 5.69 -7.93
N ALA A 131 -13.01 6.48 -7.22
CA ALA A 131 -12.77 7.87 -7.60
C ALA A 131 -11.94 7.90 -8.90
N ILE A 132 -12.45 8.55 -9.94
CA ILE A 132 -11.83 8.62 -11.26
C ILE A 132 -11.00 9.90 -11.40
N THR A 133 -11.58 11.03 -11.00
CA THR A 133 -10.91 12.34 -11.09
C THR A 133 -11.19 13.16 -9.85
N ILE A 134 -10.18 13.92 -9.43
CA ILE A 134 -10.28 14.94 -8.39
C ILE A 134 -9.91 16.26 -9.05
N THR A 135 -10.78 17.28 -8.97
CA THR A 135 -10.54 18.63 -9.48
C THR A 135 -10.88 19.65 -8.40
N LEU A 136 -10.54 20.93 -8.61
CA LEU A 136 -11.16 22.01 -7.84
C LEU A 136 -12.62 22.17 -8.30
N ASP A 137 -13.49 22.52 -7.35
CA ASP A 137 -14.90 22.82 -7.65
C ASP A 137 -15.02 24.20 -8.32
N SER A 138 -15.87 24.32 -9.33
CA SER A 138 -16.05 25.55 -10.12
C SER A 138 -16.88 26.61 -9.39
N THR A 139 -17.74 26.19 -8.45
CA THR A 139 -18.61 27.07 -7.67
C THR A 139 -17.93 27.53 -6.38
N PHE A 140 -17.22 26.62 -5.72
CA PHE A 140 -16.44 26.86 -4.50
C PHE A 140 -14.97 26.57 -4.78
N SER A 141 -14.23 27.59 -5.22
CA SER A 141 -12.86 27.44 -5.72
C SER A 141 -11.84 26.90 -4.71
N ASP A 142 -12.20 26.85 -3.43
CA ASP A 142 -11.41 26.29 -2.32
C ASP A 142 -11.76 24.83 -2.00
N ARG A 143 -12.77 24.24 -2.66
CA ARG A 143 -13.25 22.87 -2.44
C ARG A 143 -12.88 21.94 -3.58
N TYR A 144 -13.06 20.65 -3.34
CA TYR A 144 -12.73 19.61 -4.32
C TYR A 144 -14.00 18.97 -4.88
N ARG A 145 -13.97 18.69 -6.18
CA ARG A 145 -14.98 17.89 -6.89
C ARG A 145 -14.38 16.53 -7.22
N ILE A 146 -15.10 15.46 -6.90
CA ILE A 146 -14.69 14.08 -7.12
C ILE A 146 -15.72 13.40 -8.03
N GLU A 147 -15.25 12.91 -9.18
CA GLU A 147 -16.06 12.07 -10.07
C GLU A 147 -15.81 10.59 -9.78
N THR A 148 -16.86 9.79 -9.89
CA THR A 148 -16.84 8.39 -9.47
C THR A 148 -17.22 7.43 -10.60
N SER A 149 -16.84 6.15 -10.47
CA SER A 149 -17.20 5.09 -11.41
C SER A 149 -18.69 4.81 -11.51
N LEU A 150 -19.50 5.29 -10.57
CA LEU A 150 -20.96 5.20 -10.60
C LEU A 150 -21.63 6.44 -11.22
N GLY A 151 -20.85 7.37 -11.75
CA GLY A 151 -21.35 8.59 -12.40
C GLY A 151 -21.81 9.67 -11.40
N ARG A 152 -21.46 9.54 -10.11
CA ARG A 152 -21.70 10.60 -9.12
C ARG A 152 -20.61 11.66 -9.19
N SER A 153 -21.04 12.91 -9.08
CA SER A 153 -20.19 14.08 -8.87
C SER A 153 -20.39 14.54 -7.43
N LEU A 154 -19.34 14.46 -6.62
CA LEU A 154 -19.36 14.72 -5.18
C LEU A 154 -18.49 15.93 -4.86
N ARG A 155 -18.87 16.72 -3.85
CA ARG A 155 -18.07 17.84 -3.34
C ARG A 155 -17.54 17.52 -1.94
N ALA A 156 -16.26 17.78 -1.73
CA ALA A 156 -15.60 17.62 -0.46
C ALA A 156 -15.12 18.97 0.08
N LYS A 157 -15.42 19.27 1.35
CA LYS A 157 -14.70 20.31 2.07
C LYS A 157 -13.29 19.85 2.39
N VAL A 158 -13.13 18.64 2.95
CA VAL A 158 -11.82 18.04 3.22
C VAL A 158 -11.65 16.75 2.42
N VAL A 159 -10.44 16.52 1.90
CA VAL A 159 -10.08 15.23 1.28
C VAL A 159 -9.05 14.50 2.14
N SER A 160 -9.30 13.22 2.43
CA SER A 160 -8.30 12.28 2.97
C SER A 160 -7.89 11.27 1.91
N PHE A 161 -6.72 11.46 1.32
CA PHE A 161 -6.24 10.69 0.19
C PHE A 161 -5.38 9.50 0.64
N GLY A 162 -5.93 8.29 0.54
CA GLY A 162 -5.25 7.04 0.90
C GLY A 162 -5.53 5.89 -0.08
N PRO A 163 -5.24 6.04 -1.40
CA PRO A 163 -5.57 5.03 -2.42
C PRO A 163 -4.66 3.79 -2.38
N GLY A 164 -3.72 3.71 -1.45
CA GLY A 164 -2.63 2.73 -1.46
C GLY A 164 -1.43 3.20 -2.27
N ARG A 165 -0.52 2.28 -2.61
CA ARG A 165 0.74 2.59 -3.30
C ARG A 165 0.73 2.07 -4.73
N THR A 166 1.28 2.87 -5.64
CA THR A 166 1.45 2.48 -7.05
C THR A 166 2.46 1.34 -7.16
N PRO A 167 2.09 0.17 -7.72
CA PRO A 167 3.03 -0.92 -7.98
C PRO A 167 4.23 -0.46 -8.81
N TYR A 168 5.44 -0.91 -8.45
CA TYR A 168 6.62 -0.66 -9.26
C TYR A 168 6.75 -1.76 -10.31
N ILE A 169 6.49 -1.42 -11.58
CA ILE A 169 6.72 -2.30 -12.72
C ILE A 169 8.04 -1.86 -13.37
N PRO A 170 9.09 -2.70 -13.41
CA PRO A 170 10.34 -2.29 -14.06
C PRO A 170 10.12 -2.04 -15.56
N PRO A 171 10.83 -1.08 -16.18
CA PRO A 171 10.54 -0.66 -17.56
C PRO A 171 10.58 -1.80 -18.58
N GLN A 172 11.45 -2.79 -18.36
CA GLN A 172 11.57 -3.96 -19.24
C GLN A 172 10.27 -4.79 -19.30
N PHE A 173 9.50 -4.80 -18.21
CA PHE A 173 8.20 -5.50 -18.13
C PHE A 173 7.05 -4.61 -18.57
N GLU A 174 7.12 -3.30 -18.32
CA GLU A 174 6.11 -2.34 -18.75
C GLU A 174 5.94 -2.36 -20.28
N GLN A 175 7.04 -2.50 -21.03
CA GLN A 175 7.05 -2.60 -22.49
C GLN A 175 6.44 -3.90 -23.04
N CYS A 176 6.29 -4.95 -22.23
CA CYS A 176 5.92 -6.29 -22.69
C CYS A 176 4.41 -6.58 -22.61
N HIS A 177 3.58 -5.64 -22.13
CA HIS A 177 2.11 -5.68 -22.04
C HIS A 177 1.46 -7.08 -22.19
N SER A 178 1.72 -7.98 -21.24
CA SER A 178 1.27 -9.38 -21.30
C SER A 178 0.41 -9.75 -20.10
N SER A 179 -0.65 -10.53 -20.32
CA SER A 179 -1.46 -11.13 -19.25
C SER A 179 -0.71 -12.20 -18.45
N ARG A 180 0.47 -12.63 -18.93
CA ARG A 180 1.38 -13.56 -18.25
C ARG A 180 2.36 -12.87 -17.31
N ILE A 181 2.30 -11.55 -17.19
CA ILE A 181 3.13 -10.77 -16.26
C ILE A 181 2.20 -10.11 -15.25
N VAL A 182 2.42 -10.38 -13.96
CA VAL A 182 1.56 -9.87 -12.90
C VAL A 182 2.37 -9.32 -11.74
N HIS A 183 1.97 -8.18 -11.19
CA HIS A 183 2.52 -7.71 -9.92
C HIS A 183 1.92 -8.50 -8.76
N PHE A 184 2.67 -8.70 -7.68
CA PHE A 184 2.22 -9.55 -6.57
C PHE A 184 0.88 -9.13 -5.95
N THR A 185 0.50 -7.86 -6.10
CA THR A 185 -0.79 -7.30 -5.67
C THR A 185 -2.00 -7.81 -6.46
N ARG A 186 -1.83 -8.72 -7.41
CA ARG A 186 -2.90 -9.40 -8.18
C ARG A 186 -2.62 -10.89 -8.41
N VAL A 187 -1.70 -11.46 -7.64
CA VAL A 187 -1.07 -12.74 -7.99
C VAL A 187 -2.00 -13.95 -7.83
N THR A 188 -2.79 -14.04 -6.77
CA THR A 188 -3.67 -15.17 -6.48
C THR A 188 -4.83 -15.24 -7.48
N SER A 189 -5.44 -14.09 -7.81
CA SER A 189 -6.46 -14.02 -8.86
C SER A 189 -5.90 -14.41 -10.23
N THR A 190 -4.72 -13.92 -10.60
CA THR A 190 -4.08 -14.28 -11.87
C THR A 190 -3.58 -15.73 -11.92
N LEU A 191 -3.04 -16.27 -10.83
CA LEU A 191 -2.62 -17.69 -10.78
C LEU A 191 -3.81 -18.63 -11.02
N SER A 192 -4.97 -18.30 -10.46
CA SER A 192 -6.20 -19.07 -10.68
C SER A 192 -6.60 -19.06 -12.15
N GLN A 193 -6.51 -17.89 -12.81
CA GLN A 193 -6.75 -17.76 -14.25
C GLN A 193 -5.74 -18.57 -15.07
N TRP A 194 -4.43 -18.43 -14.81
CA TRP A 194 -3.40 -19.15 -15.55
C TRP A 194 -3.55 -20.66 -15.48
N GLN A 195 -3.97 -21.19 -14.32
CA GLN A 195 -4.22 -22.62 -14.13
C GLN A 195 -5.41 -23.13 -14.97
N THR A 196 -6.43 -22.30 -15.18
CA THR A 196 -7.58 -22.67 -16.05
C THR A 196 -7.24 -22.59 -17.53
N GLU A 197 -6.38 -21.66 -17.94
CA GLU A 197 -6.06 -21.41 -19.34
C GLU A 197 -4.89 -22.25 -19.86
N SER A 198 -3.98 -22.69 -19.00
CA SER A 198 -2.78 -23.40 -19.39
C SER A 198 -2.20 -24.27 -18.27
N HIS A 199 -1.45 -25.31 -18.64
CA HIS A 199 -0.69 -26.07 -17.67
C HIS A 199 0.61 -25.33 -17.33
N LEU A 200 0.65 -24.63 -16.19
CA LEU A 200 1.85 -23.94 -15.71
C LEU A 200 2.97 -24.96 -15.44
N THR A 201 4.09 -24.86 -16.18
CA THR A 201 5.27 -25.70 -16.00
C THR A 201 6.45 -24.94 -15.40
N SER A 202 6.47 -23.62 -15.57
CA SER A 202 7.52 -22.74 -15.07
C SER A 202 7.06 -21.29 -14.85
N VAL A 203 7.49 -20.69 -13.75
CA VAL A 203 7.20 -19.29 -13.41
C VAL A 203 8.49 -18.59 -12.97
N ALA A 204 8.66 -17.33 -13.36
CA ALA A 204 9.70 -16.46 -12.81
C ALA A 204 9.14 -15.56 -11.70
N VAL A 205 9.82 -15.48 -10.56
CA VAL A 205 9.52 -14.51 -9.48
C VAL A 205 10.65 -13.49 -9.44
N ILE A 206 10.34 -12.22 -9.65
CA ILE A 206 11.31 -11.13 -9.75
C ILE A 206 11.38 -10.38 -8.41
N GLY A 207 12.58 -10.32 -7.82
CA GLY A 207 12.82 -9.67 -6.53
C GLY A 207 13.32 -10.64 -5.45
N ASN A 208 13.80 -10.08 -4.33
CA ASN A 208 14.35 -10.82 -3.19
C ASN A 208 13.85 -10.30 -1.83
N SER A 209 12.69 -9.64 -1.82
CA SER A 209 11.99 -9.24 -0.60
C SER A 209 11.30 -10.42 0.07
N GLN A 210 10.78 -10.20 1.28
CA GLN A 210 9.89 -11.14 1.95
C GLN A 210 8.78 -11.68 1.04
N SER A 211 8.03 -10.79 0.37
CA SER A 211 6.95 -11.19 -0.54
C SER A 211 7.45 -12.14 -1.64
N ALA A 212 8.66 -11.92 -2.17
CA ALA A 212 9.24 -12.81 -3.17
C ALA A 212 9.49 -14.22 -2.60
N ILE A 213 10.04 -14.31 -1.38
CA ILE A 213 10.30 -15.60 -0.72
C ILE A 213 8.99 -16.32 -0.38
N GLU A 214 8.03 -15.62 0.21
CA GLU A 214 6.73 -16.20 0.56
C GLU A 214 6.03 -16.73 -0.69
N LEU A 215 6.07 -16.01 -1.82
CA LEU A 215 5.52 -16.47 -3.09
C LEU A 215 6.22 -17.72 -3.61
N ILE A 216 7.56 -17.81 -3.51
CA ILE A 216 8.30 -19.00 -3.95
C ILE A 216 7.90 -20.22 -3.11
N LEU A 217 7.84 -20.06 -1.79
CA LEU A 217 7.45 -21.11 -0.85
C LEU A 217 6.02 -21.58 -1.11
N ASP A 218 5.12 -20.62 -1.28
CA ASP A 218 3.72 -20.85 -1.57
C ASP A 218 3.52 -21.57 -2.91
N LEU A 219 4.12 -21.09 -4.00
CA LEU A 219 4.08 -21.75 -5.31
C LEU A 219 4.64 -23.16 -5.25
N SER A 220 5.75 -23.36 -4.54
CA SER A 220 6.36 -24.69 -4.39
C SER A 220 5.48 -25.65 -3.59
N SER A 221 4.64 -25.13 -2.69
CA SER A 221 3.69 -25.93 -1.91
C SER A 221 2.43 -26.25 -2.72
N ARG A 222 1.82 -25.24 -3.34
CA ARG A 222 0.59 -25.38 -4.15
C ARG A 222 0.81 -26.19 -5.43
N TYR A 223 1.98 -26.06 -6.05
CA TYR A 223 2.30 -26.71 -7.33
C TYR A 223 3.63 -27.47 -7.27
N PRO A 224 3.66 -28.69 -6.69
CA PRO A 224 4.91 -29.44 -6.51
C PRO A 224 5.68 -29.79 -7.79
N HIS A 225 5.03 -29.72 -8.95
CA HIS A 225 5.63 -29.96 -10.27
C HIS A 225 6.26 -28.71 -10.90
N LEU A 226 5.91 -27.53 -10.42
CA LEU A 226 6.24 -26.24 -11.02
C LEU A 226 7.73 -25.94 -10.88
N ARG A 227 8.37 -25.51 -11.97
CA ARG A 227 9.73 -24.94 -11.92
C ARG A 227 9.66 -23.46 -11.56
N ILE A 228 10.33 -23.04 -10.52
CA ILE A 228 10.30 -21.66 -10.04
C ILE A 228 11.69 -21.05 -10.24
N HIS A 229 11.76 -19.95 -10.99
CA HIS A 229 12.98 -19.21 -11.20
C HIS A 229 12.92 -17.90 -10.42
N ASN A 230 13.70 -17.77 -9.35
CA ASN A 230 13.82 -16.48 -8.67
C ASN A 230 14.97 -15.66 -9.25
N ILE A 231 14.67 -14.46 -9.75
CA ILE A 231 15.67 -13.58 -10.38
C ILE A 231 15.78 -12.29 -9.56
N PHE A 232 16.99 -11.96 -9.11
CA PHE A 232 17.23 -10.75 -8.33
C PHE A 232 18.65 -10.20 -8.48
N ARG A 233 18.77 -8.89 -8.23
CA ARG A 233 19.99 -8.11 -8.48
C ARG A 233 21.07 -8.28 -7.42
N GLY A 234 20.69 -8.63 -6.20
CA GLY A 234 21.60 -8.79 -5.05
C GLY A 234 22.30 -10.15 -5.03
N TYR A 235 23.30 -10.28 -4.15
CA TYR A 235 24.06 -11.53 -3.99
C TYR A 235 23.29 -12.59 -3.20
N SER A 236 22.61 -12.18 -2.13
CA SER A 236 21.86 -13.05 -1.23
C SER A 236 20.55 -12.38 -0.80
N TYR A 237 19.64 -13.17 -0.22
CA TYR A 237 18.57 -12.64 0.62
C TYR A 237 19.19 -11.93 1.82
N GLN A 238 18.69 -10.75 2.13
CA GLN A 238 19.16 -9.94 3.26
C GLN A 238 18.22 -10.14 4.44
N LEU A 239 18.80 -10.32 5.62
CA LEU A 239 18.03 -10.36 6.86
C LEU A 239 17.48 -8.97 7.16
N LYS A 240 16.21 -8.91 7.57
CA LYS A 240 15.57 -7.69 8.04
C LYS A 240 16.23 -7.24 9.35
N ASP A 241 16.62 -5.96 9.42
CA ASP A 241 17.16 -5.41 10.66
C ASP A 241 16.02 -5.02 11.60
N VAL A 242 15.73 -5.92 12.55
CA VAL A 242 14.72 -5.77 13.60
C VAL A 242 15.36 -5.52 14.97
N SER A 243 16.60 -5.01 14.99
CA SER A 243 17.24 -4.57 16.22
C SER A 243 16.32 -3.59 16.96
N PRO A 244 16.16 -3.68 18.30
CA PRO A 244 15.40 -2.71 19.07
C PRO A 244 15.85 -1.25 18.85
N PHE A 245 17.13 -1.04 18.51
CA PHE A 245 17.66 0.28 18.17
C PHE A 245 17.17 0.77 16.80
N THR A 246 17.07 -0.13 15.82
CA THR A 246 16.57 0.18 14.47
C THR A 246 15.05 0.34 14.48
N GLU A 247 14.33 -0.42 15.30
CA GLU A 247 12.87 -0.33 15.45
C GLU A 247 12.38 1.02 16.02
N HIS A 248 13.27 1.86 16.56
CA HIS A 248 12.95 3.25 16.91
C HIS A 248 12.44 4.07 15.71
N ILE A 249 12.71 3.65 14.48
CA ILE A 249 12.15 4.29 13.28
C ILE A 249 10.62 4.28 13.23
N TYR A 250 9.97 3.42 14.02
CA TYR A 250 8.52 3.35 14.12
C TYR A 250 7.94 4.10 15.31
N PHE A 251 8.75 4.91 15.98
CA PHE A 251 8.33 5.74 17.10
C PHE A 251 7.82 7.10 16.58
N PRO A 252 6.82 7.71 17.23
CA PRO A 252 6.33 9.03 16.83
C PRO A 252 7.43 10.10 16.74
N GLU A 253 8.40 10.06 17.67
CA GLU A 253 9.51 11.02 17.74
C GLU A 253 10.43 10.94 16.51
N PHE A 254 10.60 9.75 15.93
CA PHE A 254 11.41 9.59 14.72
C PHE A 254 10.80 10.33 13.52
N VAL A 255 9.47 10.40 13.44
CA VAL A 255 8.78 11.17 12.39
C VAL A 255 9.15 12.64 12.50
N ASP A 256 9.19 13.20 13.72
CA ASP A 256 9.58 14.58 13.94
C ASP A 256 11.03 14.82 13.55
N GLU A 257 11.94 13.94 13.97
CA GLU A 257 13.36 14.03 13.62
C GLU A 257 13.59 13.94 12.11
N PHE A 258 12.97 12.96 11.45
CA PHE A 258 13.10 12.74 10.00
C PHE A 258 12.52 13.90 9.20
N TYR A 259 11.37 14.44 9.62
CA TYR A 259 10.71 15.55 8.94
C TYR A 259 11.55 16.83 8.92
N GLN A 260 12.35 17.09 9.97
CA GLN A 260 13.22 18.27 10.05
C GLN A 260 14.50 18.16 9.20
N LEU A 261 14.83 16.98 8.69
CA LEU A 261 15.99 16.78 7.82
C LEU A 261 15.78 17.40 6.44
N ASN A 262 16.86 17.89 5.83
CA ASN A 262 16.83 18.26 4.43
C ASN A 262 16.76 17.01 3.51
N ILE A 263 16.46 17.20 2.23
CA ILE A 263 16.22 16.11 1.28
C ILE A 263 17.41 15.14 1.19
N GLU A 264 18.65 15.65 1.17
CA GLU A 264 19.84 14.80 1.06
C GLU A 264 20.08 13.99 2.34
N GLN A 265 19.81 14.58 3.50
CA GLN A 265 19.84 13.87 4.78
C GLN A 265 18.76 12.78 4.85
N GLN A 266 17.53 13.08 4.43
CA GLN A 266 16.45 12.09 4.38
C GLN A 266 16.79 10.93 3.44
N LYS A 267 17.34 11.21 2.26
CA LYS A 267 17.82 10.18 1.32
C LYS A 267 18.96 9.35 1.91
N ALA A 268 19.93 9.99 2.58
CA ALA A 268 21.03 9.29 3.22
C ALA A 268 20.54 8.34 4.32
N LEU A 269 19.70 8.83 5.23
CA LEU A 269 19.10 8.05 6.30
C LEU A 269 18.18 6.93 5.77
N THR A 270 17.42 7.21 4.70
CA THR A 270 16.61 6.18 4.02
C THR A 270 17.48 5.05 3.45
N ARG A 271 18.64 5.37 2.87
CA ARG A 271 19.58 4.35 2.36
C ARG A 271 20.21 3.52 3.47
N GLU A 272 20.54 4.16 4.60
CA GLU A 272 21.06 3.49 5.79
C GLU A 272 20.06 2.48 6.36
N LEU A 273 18.81 2.94 6.54
CA LEU A 273 17.74 2.17 7.17
C LEU A 273 17.02 1.22 6.19
N TRP A 274 17.40 1.19 4.90
CA TRP A 274 16.66 0.48 3.84
C TRP A 274 16.31 -0.97 4.22
N ARG A 275 17.24 -1.67 4.86
CA ARG A 275 17.11 -3.09 5.21
C ARG A 275 16.18 -3.36 6.40
N SER A 276 15.76 -2.34 7.14
CA SER A 276 14.76 -2.47 8.21
C SER A 276 13.38 -2.87 7.66
N ASN A 277 13.08 -2.55 6.40
CA ASN A 277 11.75 -2.81 5.82
C ASN A 277 11.77 -3.24 4.34
N TYR A 278 12.81 -2.91 3.57
CA TYR A 278 12.86 -3.13 2.12
C TYR A 278 14.02 -4.02 1.68
N SER A 279 13.77 -4.80 0.64
CA SER A 279 14.75 -5.73 0.04
C SER A 279 15.39 -6.69 1.05
N SER A 280 14.67 -6.96 2.13
CA SER A 280 15.02 -7.86 3.22
C SER A 280 13.82 -8.76 3.55
N ALA A 281 14.07 -9.79 4.37
CA ALA A 281 13.05 -10.72 4.84
C ALA A 281 13.38 -11.21 6.25
N ASP A 282 12.36 -11.68 6.95
CA ASP A 282 12.51 -12.23 8.29
C ASP A 282 13.37 -13.50 8.29
N HIS A 283 14.05 -13.73 9.41
CA HIS A 283 15.02 -14.83 9.54
C HIS A 283 14.37 -16.20 9.30
N ASP A 284 13.18 -16.42 9.83
CA ASP A 284 12.41 -17.64 9.69
C ASP A 284 12.00 -17.88 8.23
N VAL A 285 11.55 -16.85 7.50
CA VAL A 285 11.18 -16.94 6.08
C VAL A 285 12.40 -17.29 5.22
N ILE A 286 13.55 -16.66 5.45
CA ILE A 286 14.82 -16.99 4.77
C ILE A 286 15.22 -18.44 5.08
N LYS A 287 15.14 -18.84 6.36
CA LYS A 287 15.47 -20.20 6.81
C LYS A 287 14.56 -21.24 6.18
N MET A 288 13.25 -20.98 6.10
CA MET A 288 12.27 -21.85 5.44
C MET A 288 12.62 -22.08 3.97
N LEU A 289 12.97 -21.02 3.22
CA LEU A 289 13.41 -21.17 1.84
C LEU A 289 14.68 -22.01 1.74
N TYR A 290 15.67 -21.75 2.60
CA TYR A 290 16.93 -22.50 2.57
C TYR A 290 16.73 -24.00 2.87
N ILE A 291 15.90 -24.33 3.87
CA ILE A 291 15.52 -25.71 4.19
C ILE A 291 14.81 -26.34 2.99
N LYS A 292 13.86 -25.64 2.36
CA LYS A 292 13.13 -26.14 1.18
C LYS A 292 14.06 -26.49 0.02
N LEU A 293 15.06 -25.64 -0.25
CA LEU A 293 16.08 -25.89 -1.27
C LEU A 293 16.91 -27.14 -0.93
N TYR A 294 17.29 -27.30 0.33
CA TYR A 294 18.04 -28.47 0.80
C TYR A 294 17.22 -29.77 0.68
N GLU A 295 15.95 -29.76 1.07
CA GLU A 295 15.04 -30.90 0.90
C GLU A 295 14.91 -31.31 -0.57
N GLN A 296 14.71 -30.35 -1.48
CA GLN A 296 14.64 -30.65 -2.91
C GLN A 296 15.91 -31.30 -3.44
N LYS A 297 17.08 -30.91 -2.91
CA LYS A 297 18.35 -31.52 -3.26
C LYS A 297 18.48 -32.96 -2.74
N LEU A 298 18.02 -33.23 -1.51
CA LEU A 298 17.97 -34.60 -0.97
C LEU A 298 17.04 -35.50 -1.81
N ASP A 299 15.93 -34.95 -2.27
CA ASP A 299 14.94 -35.66 -3.10
C ASP A 299 15.36 -35.82 -4.58
N GLY A 300 16.48 -35.22 -5.00
CA GLY A 300 16.91 -35.17 -6.40
C GLY A 300 15.93 -34.42 -7.31
N ARG A 301 15.12 -33.51 -6.74
CA ARG A 301 14.01 -32.80 -7.40
C ARG A 301 14.13 -31.29 -7.20
N GLU A 302 15.23 -30.72 -7.64
CA GLU A 302 15.48 -29.27 -7.63
C GLU A 302 14.53 -28.57 -8.62
N ARG A 303 13.49 -27.93 -8.09
CA ARG A 303 12.48 -27.19 -8.84
C ARG A 303 12.61 -25.69 -8.68
N ILE A 304 13.28 -25.22 -7.63
CA ILE A 304 13.56 -23.81 -7.42
C ILE A 304 14.99 -23.52 -7.88
N THR A 305 15.15 -22.55 -8.78
CA THR A 305 16.45 -22.07 -9.26
C THR A 305 16.63 -20.60 -8.91
N LEU A 306 17.74 -20.28 -8.24
CA LEU A 306 18.10 -18.91 -7.88
C LEU A 306 19.05 -18.31 -8.91
N HIS A 307 18.67 -17.17 -9.49
CA HIS A 307 19.47 -16.35 -10.40
C HIS A 307 19.83 -15.04 -9.69
N ASN A 308 20.74 -15.14 -8.72
CA ASN A 308 21.26 -13.98 -8.00
C ASN A 308 22.21 -13.15 -8.88
N MET A 309 22.55 -11.94 -8.43
CA MET A 309 23.45 -11.02 -9.13
C MET A 309 23.06 -10.82 -10.60
N THR A 310 21.76 -10.75 -10.89
CA THR A 310 21.25 -10.79 -12.25
C THR A 310 20.44 -9.54 -12.58
N ASP A 311 20.80 -8.86 -13.67
CA ASP A 311 19.97 -7.79 -14.26
C ASP A 311 19.20 -8.32 -15.47
N ILE A 312 17.95 -7.89 -15.59
CA ILE A 312 17.10 -8.20 -16.73
C ILE A 312 17.26 -7.07 -17.74
N SER A 313 17.65 -7.41 -18.97
CA SER A 313 17.90 -6.44 -20.03
C SER A 313 16.72 -6.32 -20.99
N ARG A 314 15.98 -7.40 -21.22
CA ARG A 314 14.84 -7.43 -22.15
C ARG A 314 13.85 -8.53 -21.77
N VAL A 315 12.57 -8.24 -21.94
CA VAL A 315 11.47 -9.19 -21.78
C VAL A 315 10.61 -9.13 -23.03
N THR A 316 10.24 -10.29 -23.57
CA THR A 316 9.34 -10.40 -24.73
C THR A 316 8.39 -11.57 -24.57
N GLU A 317 7.18 -11.45 -25.12
CA GLU A 317 6.23 -12.57 -25.21
C GLU A 317 6.34 -13.27 -26.57
N ASN A 318 6.24 -14.61 -26.56
CA ASN A 318 6.14 -15.44 -27.74
C ASN A 318 5.03 -16.50 -27.56
N LYS A 319 4.81 -17.36 -28.55
CA LYS A 319 3.76 -18.41 -28.50
C LYS A 319 3.90 -19.38 -27.32
N SER A 320 5.11 -19.52 -26.77
CA SER A 320 5.44 -20.43 -25.68
C SER A 320 5.51 -19.74 -24.32
N GLY A 321 5.11 -18.46 -24.20
CA GLY A 321 5.11 -17.70 -22.96
C GLY A 321 6.09 -16.52 -22.96
N ILE A 322 6.67 -16.22 -21.80
CA ILE A 322 7.55 -15.07 -21.58
C ILE A 322 9.02 -15.48 -21.71
N GLU A 323 9.76 -14.73 -22.51
CA GLU A 323 11.20 -14.86 -22.71
C GLU A 323 11.93 -13.72 -22.01
N ILE A 324 12.78 -14.06 -21.04
CA ILE A 324 13.56 -13.12 -20.22
C ILE A 324 15.03 -13.22 -20.63
N TYR A 325 15.58 -12.10 -21.09
CA TYR A 325 17.02 -11.93 -21.31
C TYR A 325 17.64 -11.28 -20.08
N TYR A 326 18.67 -11.92 -19.55
CA TYR A 326 19.30 -11.48 -18.32
C TYR A 326 20.82 -11.62 -18.38
N LYS A 327 21.50 -10.77 -17.64
CA LYS A 327 22.95 -10.72 -17.53
C LYS A 327 23.37 -10.99 -16.08
N ASN A 328 24.20 -12.01 -15.88
CA ASN A 328 24.82 -12.23 -14.57
C ASN A 328 25.99 -11.26 -14.39
N LYS A 329 25.97 -10.47 -13.31
CA LYS A 329 26.96 -9.44 -13.00
C LYS A 329 28.35 -9.98 -12.68
N ILE A 330 28.45 -11.23 -12.21
CA ILE A 330 29.73 -11.84 -11.85
C ILE A 330 30.40 -12.41 -13.09
N SER A 331 29.68 -13.22 -13.87
CA SER A 331 30.25 -13.91 -15.01
C SER A 331 30.21 -13.10 -16.32
N ASP A 332 29.54 -11.95 -16.32
CA ASP A 332 29.22 -11.11 -17.48
C ASP A 332 28.44 -11.83 -18.60
N LYS A 333 27.85 -12.99 -18.30
CA LYS A 333 27.19 -13.83 -19.32
C LYS A 333 25.74 -13.41 -19.48
N VAL A 334 25.37 -13.18 -20.74
CA VAL A 334 23.97 -13.01 -21.14
C VAL A 334 23.35 -14.39 -21.35
N ARG A 335 22.18 -14.61 -20.78
CA ARG A 335 21.40 -15.83 -20.90
C ARG A 335 19.95 -15.50 -21.21
N LYS A 336 19.23 -16.55 -21.59
CA LYS A 336 17.81 -16.51 -21.93
C LYS A 336 17.07 -17.52 -21.06
N LEU A 337 15.90 -17.13 -20.56
CA LEU A 337 15.00 -18.00 -19.81
C LEU A 337 13.60 -17.91 -20.42
N GLN A 338 12.99 -19.05 -20.71
CA GLN A 338 11.59 -19.15 -21.13
C GLN A 338 10.76 -19.61 -19.93
N VAL A 339 9.67 -18.90 -19.63
CA VAL A 339 8.70 -19.25 -18.57
C VAL A 339 7.26 -19.05 -19.04
N ASP A 340 6.31 -19.71 -18.38
CA ASP A 340 4.89 -19.60 -18.72
C ASP A 340 4.24 -18.33 -18.14
N GLY A 341 4.80 -17.80 -17.06
CA GLY A 341 4.38 -16.56 -16.40
C GLY A 341 5.46 -15.92 -15.53
N VAL A 342 5.27 -14.64 -15.21
CA VAL A 342 6.17 -13.83 -14.40
C VAL A 342 5.40 -13.13 -13.29
N ILE A 343 5.89 -13.24 -12.07
CA ILE A 343 5.39 -12.53 -10.91
C ILE A 343 6.42 -11.48 -10.49
N LEU A 344 6.00 -10.22 -10.47
CA LEU A 344 6.79 -9.08 -10.05
C LEU A 344 6.57 -8.85 -8.54
N ALA A 345 7.55 -9.26 -7.73
CA ALA A 345 7.64 -8.94 -6.31
C ALA A 345 8.56 -7.72 -6.10
N THR A 346 8.30 -6.67 -6.88
CA THR A 346 9.17 -5.51 -7.09
C THR A 346 8.82 -4.30 -6.22
N GLY A 347 7.80 -4.43 -5.37
CA GLY A 347 7.41 -3.39 -4.42
C GLY A 347 6.63 -2.27 -5.08
N PHE A 348 6.77 -1.07 -4.55
CA PHE A 348 5.94 0.08 -4.92
C PHE A 348 6.79 1.31 -5.19
N LYS A 349 6.22 2.28 -5.90
CA LYS A 349 6.83 3.58 -6.10
C LYS A 349 6.77 4.41 -4.81
N ASN A 350 7.81 5.20 -4.58
CA ASN A 350 7.85 6.25 -3.56
C ASN A 350 7.66 7.63 -4.21
N MET A 351 7.30 8.63 -3.42
CA MET A 351 7.26 10.00 -3.94
C MET A 351 8.67 10.53 -4.20
N GLY A 352 8.88 11.10 -5.39
CA GLY A 352 10.17 11.66 -5.82
C GLY A 352 10.27 11.78 -7.34
N ASN A 353 11.50 11.84 -7.86
CA ASN A 353 11.78 12.03 -9.30
C ASN A 353 12.69 10.99 -9.94
N GLU A 354 13.13 9.98 -9.19
CA GLU A 354 13.96 8.89 -9.70
C GLU A 354 13.12 7.88 -10.51
N GLU A 355 13.79 6.96 -11.22
CA GLU A 355 13.16 5.99 -12.13
C GLU A 355 12.11 5.08 -11.46
N ASN A 356 12.29 4.75 -10.18
CA ASN A 356 11.37 3.92 -9.38
C ASN A 356 10.44 4.77 -8.49
N GLN A 357 10.34 6.07 -8.75
CA GLN A 357 9.53 7.01 -7.97
C GLN A 357 8.45 7.65 -8.85
N GLU A 358 7.54 8.38 -8.22
CA GLU A 358 6.53 9.20 -8.89
C GLU A 358 6.40 10.55 -8.20
N ARG A 359 6.19 11.63 -8.96
CA ARG A 359 6.10 12.98 -8.37
C ARG A 359 4.83 13.17 -7.54
N ASN A 360 3.75 12.51 -7.97
CA ASN A 360 2.47 12.44 -7.31
C ASN A 360 1.70 11.23 -7.85
N HIS A 361 0.74 10.74 -7.08
CA HIS A 361 -0.15 9.70 -7.54
C HIS A 361 -0.95 10.17 -8.78
N PRO A 362 -1.24 9.29 -9.76
CA PRO A 362 -1.97 9.66 -10.98
C PRO A 362 -3.34 10.31 -10.75
N LEU A 363 -4.09 9.88 -9.74
CA LEU A 363 -5.38 10.50 -9.37
C LEU A 363 -5.28 11.97 -8.94
N LEU A 364 -4.07 12.45 -8.58
CA LEU A 364 -3.84 13.84 -8.23
C LEU A 364 -3.50 14.71 -9.45
N PHE A 365 -3.43 14.16 -10.67
CA PHE A 365 -2.95 14.87 -11.86
C PHE A 365 -3.62 16.24 -12.07
N ASN A 366 -4.94 16.32 -11.91
CA ASN A 366 -5.70 17.56 -12.14
C ASN A 366 -5.66 18.57 -10.97
N VAL A 367 -5.05 18.23 -9.84
CA VAL A 367 -4.98 19.11 -8.65
C VAL A 367 -3.56 19.34 -8.14
N ALA A 368 -2.60 18.51 -8.54
CA ALA A 368 -1.23 18.52 -8.02
C ALA A 368 -0.53 19.87 -8.18
N ASP A 369 -0.81 20.59 -9.26
CA ASP A 369 -0.14 21.88 -9.55
C ASP A 369 -0.65 23.05 -8.68
N HIS A 370 -1.73 22.84 -7.92
CA HIS A 370 -2.18 23.80 -6.91
C HIS A 370 -1.45 23.67 -5.57
N PHE A 371 -0.68 22.59 -5.38
CA PHE A 371 0.07 22.33 -4.17
C PHE A 371 1.56 22.65 -4.35
N LYS A 372 2.22 23.00 -3.24
CA LYS A 372 3.66 23.22 -3.20
C LYS A 372 4.41 21.95 -3.53
N ARG A 373 5.57 22.11 -4.16
CA ARG A 373 6.50 21.02 -4.47
C ARG A 373 7.79 21.19 -3.69
N ARG A 374 8.44 20.06 -3.42
CA ARG A 374 9.79 19.98 -2.86
C ARG A 374 10.82 20.15 -3.98
N GLU A 375 12.09 20.31 -3.62
CA GLU A 375 13.18 20.47 -4.59
C GLU A 375 13.38 19.23 -5.48
N ASP A 376 13.00 18.05 -4.99
CA ASP A 376 12.98 16.81 -5.78
C ASP A 376 11.74 16.68 -6.70
N GLY A 377 10.87 17.68 -6.74
CA GLY A 377 9.67 17.72 -7.58
C GLY A 377 8.46 16.94 -7.04
N SER A 378 8.60 16.23 -5.93
CA SER A 378 7.47 15.61 -5.23
C SER A 378 6.60 16.64 -4.51
N LEU A 379 5.39 16.25 -4.10
CA LEU A 379 4.50 17.11 -3.33
C LEU A 379 5.10 17.46 -1.97
N HIS A 380 4.98 18.73 -1.58
CA HIS A 380 5.30 19.17 -0.22
C HIS A 380 4.15 18.77 0.70
N VAL A 381 4.46 17.85 1.62
CA VAL A 381 3.53 17.35 2.64
C VAL A 381 3.96 17.95 3.96
N ALA A 382 3.09 18.72 4.59
CA ALA A 382 3.33 19.26 5.93
C ALA A 382 3.41 18.15 6.98
N ARG A 383 3.92 18.46 8.16
CA ARG A 383 4.08 17.51 9.28
C ARG A 383 2.77 16.88 9.73
N ASP A 384 1.66 17.58 9.54
CA ASP A 384 0.30 17.10 9.84
C ASP A 384 -0.35 16.40 8.64
N TYR A 385 0.45 15.98 7.66
CA TYR A 385 0.06 15.26 6.46
C TYR A 385 -0.78 16.08 5.47
N CYS A 386 -1.00 17.37 5.72
CA CYS A 386 -1.71 18.25 4.79
C CYS A 386 -0.81 18.66 3.61
N LEU A 387 -1.38 18.72 2.41
CA LEU A 387 -0.74 19.37 1.28
C LEU A 387 -0.92 20.88 1.40
N GLU A 388 0.19 21.62 1.28
CA GLU A 388 0.14 23.08 1.31
C GLU A 388 -0.15 23.65 -0.07
N SER A 389 -1.10 24.58 -0.17
CA SER A 389 -1.42 25.28 -1.41
C SER A 389 -0.33 26.30 -1.81
N ASN A 390 -0.17 26.55 -3.11
CA ASN A 390 0.78 27.54 -3.65
C ASN A 390 0.37 28.99 -3.31
N ASP A 391 -0.75 29.44 -3.89
CA ASP A 391 -1.13 30.87 -3.85
C ASP A 391 -2.45 31.12 -3.11
N LYS A 392 -3.50 30.36 -3.43
CA LYS A 392 -4.83 30.52 -2.85
C LYS A 392 -5.04 29.53 -1.71
N PRO A 393 -5.61 29.96 -0.58
CA PRO A 393 -5.97 29.02 0.48
C PRO A 393 -7.00 28.03 -0.05
N LEU A 394 -6.61 26.77 -0.13
CA LEU A 394 -7.50 25.65 -0.40
C LEU A 394 -7.96 25.02 0.91
N SER A 395 -9.09 24.34 0.85
CA SER A 395 -9.51 23.50 1.97
C SER A 395 -8.52 22.33 2.16
N PRO A 396 -8.43 21.76 3.37
CA PRO A 396 -7.44 20.74 3.66
C PRO A 396 -7.50 19.51 2.76
N PHE A 397 -6.34 19.10 2.26
CA PHE A 397 -6.13 17.87 1.51
C PHE A 397 -5.02 17.08 2.16
N PHE A 398 -5.35 15.96 2.81
CA PHE A 398 -4.41 15.15 3.56
C PHE A 398 -3.92 13.97 2.71
N LEU A 399 -2.62 13.67 2.78
CA LEU A 399 -2.07 12.39 2.33
C LEU A 399 -2.08 11.41 3.51
N ASN A 400 -3.06 10.50 3.53
CA ASN A 400 -3.18 9.49 4.57
C ASN A 400 -2.48 8.17 4.16
N GLY A 401 -1.18 8.30 3.92
CA GLY A 401 -0.31 7.29 3.32
C GLY A 401 0.62 7.92 2.29
N LEU A 402 1.55 7.15 1.73
CA LEU A 402 2.54 7.61 0.73
C LEU A 402 3.58 8.62 1.24
N CYS A 403 3.70 8.82 2.55
CA CYS A 403 4.54 9.88 3.12
C CYS A 403 5.94 9.44 3.56
N GLU A 404 6.42 8.26 3.17
CA GLU A 404 7.74 7.76 3.60
C GLU A 404 8.90 8.70 3.21
N SER A 405 8.81 9.37 2.06
CA SER A 405 9.85 10.30 1.61
C SER A 405 9.88 11.63 2.38
N THR A 406 8.87 11.91 3.21
CA THR A 406 8.76 13.14 4.03
C THR A 406 8.75 12.85 5.53
N HIS A 407 8.23 11.71 5.95
CA HIS A 407 7.98 11.35 7.35
C HIS A 407 8.75 10.09 7.81
N GLY A 408 9.50 9.45 6.90
CA GLY A 408 10.33 8.29 7.23
C GLY A 408 9.56 6.97 7.22
N PHE A 409 10.24 5.89 7.64
CA PHE A 409 9.68 4.55 7.68
C PHE A 409 8.46 4.47 8.60
N GLY A 410 7.48 3.64 8.25
CA GLY A 410 6.24 3.48 9.01
C GLY A 410 5.06 4.27 8.44
N ASP A 411 5.31 5.28 7.60
CA ASP A 411 4.22 6.11 7.05
C ASP A 411 3.67 5.65 5.69
N ALA A 412 4.32 4.72 4.98
CA ALA A 412 3.80 4.15 3.74
C ALA A 412 3.21 2.74 3.92
N GLY A 413 2.12 2.66 4.70
CA GLY A 413 1.27 1.47 4.79
C GLY A 413 1.61 0.48 5.91
N SER A 414 2.53 0.84 6.82
CA SER A 414 2.68 0.14 8.10
C SER A 414 1.53 0.52 9.04
N PHE A 415 1.17 -0.39 9.94
CA PHE A 415 0.24 -0.12 11.02
C PHE A 415 0.90 0.64 12.19
N SER A 416 2.24 0.67 12.26
CA SER A 416 3.01 1.19 13.41
C SER A 416 2.58 2.57 13.91
N LEU A 417 2.23 3.48 13.00
CA LEU A 417 1.94 4.88 13.30
C LEU A 417 0.53 5.32 12.88
N LEU A 418 -0.32 4.38 12.41
CA LEU A 418 -1.65 4.72 11.88
C LEU A 418 -2.53 5.40 12.91
N SER A 419 -2.57 4.89 14.14
CA SER A 419 -3.43 5.42 15.20
C SER A 419 -3.09 6.87 15.56
N ILE A 420 -1.80 7.21 15.53
CA ILE A 420 -1.28 8.55 15.86
C ILE A 420 -1.49 9.50 14.69
N ARG A 421 -1.10 9.09 13.47
CA ARG A 421 -1.31 9.89 12.25
C ARG A 421 -2.79 10.23 12.04
N SER A 422 -3.67 9.23 12.11
CA SER A 422 -5.09 9.43 11.89
C SER A 422 -5.72 10.33 12.95
N TRP A 423 -5.24 10.27 14.20
CA TRP A 423 -5.67 11.19 15.24
C TRP A 423 -5.28 12.63 14.92
N LEU A 424 -4.02 12.86 14.54
CA LEU A 424 -3.54 14.18 14.14
C LEU A 424 -4.32 14.76 12.96
N ILE A 425 -4.59 13.94 11.92
CA ILE A 425 -5.43 14.35 10.79
C ILE A 425 -6.84 14.72 11.29
N ALA A 426 -7.46 13.89 12.14
CA ALA A 426 -8.79 14.16 12.67
C ALA A 426 -8.85 15.47 13.51
N GLU A 427 -7.81 15.78 14.29
CA GLU A 427 -7.70 17.07 15.02
C GLU A 427 -7.69 18.27 14.07
N LYS A 428 -6.99 18.15 12.94
CA LYS A 428 -6.94 19.22 11.93
C LYS A 428 -8.28 19.40 11.21
N ILE A 429 -8.98 18.30 10.94
CA ILE A 429 -10.33 18.33 10.39
C ILE A 429 -11.29 19.02 11.36
N GLU A 430 -11.29 18.61 12.62
CA GLU A 430 -12.11 19.18 13.69
C GLU A 430 -11.91 20.69 13.83
N HIS A 431 -10.65 21.13 13.85
CA HIS A 431 -10.30 22.55 13.92
C HIS A 431 -10.79 23.33 12.70
N PHE A 432 -10.59 22.80 11.49
CA PHE A 432 -11.03 23.43 10.25
C PHE A 432 -12.56 23.60 10.20
N LEU A 433 -13.31 22.53 10.50
CA LEU A 433 -14.77 22.55 10.47
C LEU A 433 -15.36 23.50 11.51
N THR A 434 -14.80 23.51 12.73
CA THR A 434 -15.24 24.43 13.80
C THR A 434 -15.04 25.90 13.42
N ASN A 435 -13.90 26.24 12.81
CA ASN A 435 -13.61 27.61 12.39
C ASN A 435 -14.47 28.07 11.20
N GLN A 436 -14.93 27.15 10.35
CA GLN A 436 -15.86 27.46 9.25
C GLN A 436 -17.25 27.84 9.79
N VAL A 437 -17.74 27.17 10.84
CA VAL A 437 -19.03 27.49 11.48
C VAL A 437 -19.02 28.88 12.12
N GLN A 438 -17.86 29.35 12.60
CA GLN A 438 -17.72 30.64 13.27
C GLN A 438 -17.55 31.84 12.32
N LYS A 439 -17.31 31.62 11.02
CA LYS A 439 -17.31 32.73 10.04
C LYS A 439 -18.75 33.09 9.69
N PRO A 440 -19.23 34.32 9.97
CA PRO A 440 -20.56 34.72 9.52
C PRO A 440 -20.61 34.63 7.99
N GLN A 441 -21.65 33.98 7.47
CA GLN A 441 -22.01 34.06 6.06
C GLN A 441 -22.33 35.53 5.75
N HIS A 442 -21.33 36.30 5.32
CA HIS A 442 -21.61 37.58 4.67
C HIS A 442 -22.14 37.25 3.28
N GLY A 443 -23.45 37.48 3.13
CA GLY A 443 -24.23 37.23 1.94
C GLY A 443 -24.10 38.27 0.84
#